data_AF-A0A377U5M7-F1
#
_entry.id   AF-A0A377U5M7-F1
#
_cell.length_a   1.000
_cell.length_b   1.000
_cell.length_c   1.000
_cell.angle_alpha   90.00
_cell.angle_beta   90.00
_cell.angle_gamma   90.00
#
_symmetry.space_group_name_H-M   'P 1'
#
loop_
_entity.id
_entity.type
_entity.pdbx_description
1 polymer ?
#
loop_
_entity_poly.entity_id
_entity_poly.type
_entity_poly.pdbx_seq_one_letter_code
_entity_poly.pdbx_strand_id
1 'polypeptide(L)'
;MGTYTIAPRHLRFAIKLACAVVLALFVGFHFQLETPRWAVLTAAIVAAGPAFAAGGEPYSGAIRYRGMLRIAGTFIGCIAALVIIILMIRAPLLMMLVCCLWAGFCTWVSSLVKVENSYAWGLAGYTALIIIITIHTNPMLAPQFAVERCSEIVIGIVSAIVADLLFSPRSIKKEIDLELDNLLIAQYKLMQLCVAHGEKEEVDQAWGALVRRTTALEGMRSNLIMESSRWAKANQRLKAINTLSLTLITQACETYLIQNSRPEMVTDDYRELFAEPVETVQDVHQQLKRMRRFLTWKGEHNTPVTIYSWVGARHALPAA
;
A
#
# COMPACT_ATOMS: atom_id res chain seq x y z
N MET A 1 30.42 -0.92 -22.77
CA MET A 1 29.21 -0.08 -22.72
C MET A 1 28.05 -0.95 -22.29
N GLY A 2 27.65 -0.87 -21.01
CA GLY A 2 26.53 -1.66 -20.49
C GLY A 2 25.22 -1.17 -21.10
N THR A 3 24.53 -2.02 -21.84
CA THR A 3 23.17 -1.76 -22.31
C THR A 3 22.25 -1.77 -21.10
N TYR A 4 21.84 -0.60 -20.63
CA TYR A 4 20.79 -0.47 -19.62
C TYR A 4 19.49 -1.03 -20.19
N THR A 5 19.16 -2.29 -19.88
CA THR A 5 17.89 -2.91 -20.23
C THR A 5 16.81 -2.33 -19.31
N ILE A 6 16.13 -1.29 -19.78
CA ILE A 6 14.99 -0.70 -19.06
C ILE A 6 13.89 -1.77 -18.98
N ALA A 7 13.53 -2.18 -17.76
CA ALA A 7 12.48 -3.18 -17.58
C ALA A 7 11.15 -2.65 -18.16
N PRO A 8 10.37 -3.47 -18.90
CA PRO A 8 9.16 -3.04 -19.61
C PRO A 8 8.08 -2.45 -18.70
N ARG A 9 8.13 -2.76 -17.40
CA ARG A 9 7.27 -2.18 -16.35
C ARG A 9 7.51 -0.67 -16.17
N HIS A 10 8.75 -0.20 -16.24
CA HIS A 10 9.06 1.22 -16.10
C HIS A 10 8.67 2.04 -17.33
N LEU A 11 8.76 1.45 -18.53
CA LEU A 11 8.35 2.10 -19.78
C LEU A 11 6.82 2.29 -19.84
N ARG A 12 6.05 1.27 -19.44
CA ARG A 12 4.59 1.36 -19.34
C ARG A 12 4.16 2.43 -18.33
N PHE A 13 4.83 2.50 -17.19
CA PHE A 13 4.60 3.57 -16.22
C PHE A 13 4.85 4.97 -16.82
N ALA A 14 5.97 5.17 -17.51
CA ALA A 14 6.31 6.45 -18.13
C ALA A 14 5.27 6.89 -19.17
N ILE A 15 4.80 5.97 -20.02
CA ILE A 15 3.76 6.25 -21.02
C ILE A 15 2.43 6.60 -20.34
N LYS A 16 2.06 5.87 -19.28
CA LYS A 16 0.85 6.13 -18.49
C LYS A 16 0.88 7.51 -17.83
N LEU A 17 2.01 7.87 -17.21
CA LEU A 17 2.22 9.18 -16.61
C LEU A 17 2.15 10.30 -17.67
N ALA A 18 2.82 10.11 -18.81
CA ALA A 18 2.78 11.06 -19.92
C ALA A 18 1.35 11.26 -20.45
N CYS A 19 0.59 10.18 -20.66
CA CYS A 19 -0.81 10.27 -21.07
C CYS A 19 -1.68 10.96 -20.02
N ALA A 20 -1.49 10.68 -18.74
CA ALA A 20 -2.22 11.34 -17.65
C ALA A 20 -1.97 12.86 -17.64
N VAL A 21 -0.72 13.27 -17.82
CA VAL A 21 -0.33 14.70 -17.88
C VAL A 21 -0.87 15.37 -19.13
N VAL A 22 -0.78 14.72 -20.30
CA VAL A 22 -1.30 15.26 -21.57
C VAL A 22 -2.82 15.35 -21.55
N LEU A 23 -3.53 14.36 -20.98
CA LEU A 23 -4.98 14.43 -20.79
C LEU A 23 -5.37 15.55 -19.81
N ALA A 24 -4.63 15.72 -18.71
CA ALA A 24 -4.86 16.83 -17.78
C ALA A 24 -4.68 18.19 -18.46
N LEU A 25 -3.64 18.34 -19.30
CA LEU A 25 -3.43 19.53 -20.12
C LEU A 25 -4.57 19.75 -21.11
N PHE A 26 -4.96 18.70 -21.84
CA PHE A 26 -6.01 18.78 -22.86
C PHE A 26 -7.35 19.21 -22.25
N VAL A 27 -7.76 18.56 -21.15
CA VAL A 27 -8.99 18.92 -20.43
C VAL A 27 -8.86 20.30 -19.80
N GLY A 28 -7.70 20.65 -19.24
CA GLY A 28 -7.45 21.96 -18.65
C GLY A 28 -7.56 23.12 -19.66
N PHE A 29 -7.03 22.93 -20.87
CA PHE A 29 -7.19 23.89 -21.97
C PHE A 29 -8.61 23.92 -22.52
N HIS A 30 -9.30 22.78 -22.56
CA HIS A 30 -10.69 22.70 -23.03
C HIS A 30 -11.65 23.48 -22.12
N PHE A 31 -11.42 23.47 -20.80
CA PHE A 31 -12.21 24.24 -19.83
C PHE A 31 -11.78 25.72 -19.69
N GLN A 32 -10.85 26.21 -20.53
CA GLN A 32 -10.37 27.60 -20.51
C GLN A 32 -9.89 28.08 -19.12
N LEU A 33 -9.23 27.22 -18.34
CA LEU A 33 -8.64 27.63 -17.08
C LEU A 33 -7.50 28.63 -17.34
N GLU A 34 -7.51 29.78 -16.64
CA GLU A 34 -6.57 30.89 -16.87
C GLU A 34 -5.09 30.45 -16.87
N THR A 35 -4.72 29.48 -16.01
CA THR A 35 -3.40 28.83 -16.06
C THR A 35 -3.45 27.36 -15.63
N PRO A 36 -3.50 26.36 -16.54
CA PRO A 36 -3.64 24.94 -16.18
C PRO A 36 -2.40 24.33 -15.47
N ARG A 37 -1.49 25.16 -14.95
CA ARG A 37 -0.27 24.76 -14.25
C ARG A 37 -0.56 23.86 -13.05
N TRP A 38 -1.60 24.16 -12.27
CA TRP A 38 -1.91 23.39 -11.07
C TRP A 38 -2.65 22.08 -11.38
N ALA A 39 -3.45 22.05 -12.43
CA ALA A 39 -4.07 20.81 -12.90
C ALA A 39 -3.00 19.79 -13.31
N VAL A 40 -1.99 20.25 -14.07
CA VAL A 40 -0.84 19.43 -14.49
C VAL A 40 0.01 18.98 -13.33
N LEU A 41 0.41 19.91 -12.45
CA LEU A 41 1.19 19.59 -11.27
C LEU A 41 0.44 18.58 -10.38
N THR A 42 -0.87 18.71 -10.29
CA THR A 42 -1.73 17.79 -9.54
C THR A 42 -1.74 16.40 -10.16
N ALA A 43 -2.02 16.30 -11.46
CA ALA A 43 -2.01 15.03 -12.18
C ALA A 43 -0.65 14.34 -12.06
N ALA A 44 0.46 15.09 -12.21
CA ALA A 44 1.81 14.59 -12.08
C ALA A 44 2.11 14.07 -10.67
N ILE A 45 1.80 14.84 -9.62
CA ILE A 45 2.05 14.42 -8.22
C ILE A 45 1.22 13.19 -7.85
N VAL A 46 -0.05 13.14 -8.26
CA VAL A 46 -0.96 12.04 -7.91
C VAL A 46 -0.62 10.76 -8.67
N ALA A 47 -0.21 10.86 -9.94
CA ALA A 47 0.21 9.71 -10.73
C ALA A 47 1.65 9.25 -10.42
N ALA A 48 2.58 10.17 -10.15
CA ALA A 48 3.99 9.84 -9.95
C ALA A 48 4.37 9.58 -8.48
N GLY A 49 3.72 10.24 -7.52
CA GLY A 49 4.04 10.12 -6.10
C GLY A 49 4.00 8.68 -5.57
N PRO A 50 2.96 7.88 -5.86
CA PRO A 50 2.92 6.48 -5.43
C PRO A 50 3.91 5.59 -6.22
N ALA A 51 4.22 5.96 -7.46
CA ALA A 51 5.12 5.20 -8.33
C ALA A 51 6.59 5.28 -7.89
N PHE A 52 7.03 6.49 -7.51
CA PHE A 52 8.38 6.70 -6.98
C PHE A 52 8.56 6.05 -5.60
N ALA A 53 7.53 6.09 -4.74
CA ALA A 53 7.58 5.45 -3.44
C ALA A 53 7.56 3.90 -3.52
N ALA A 54 6.85 3.34 -4.51
CA ALA A 54 6.75 1.90 -4.71
C ALA A 54 7.87 1.30 -5.58
N GLY A 55 8.72 2.13 -6.20
CA GLY A 55 9.77 1.68 -7.13
C GLY A 55 9.24 1.00 -8.40
N GLY A 56 7.99 1.27 -8.78
CA GLY A 56 7.29 0.53 -9.85
C GLY A 56 5.93 1.11 -10.21
N GLU A 57 5.16 0.39 -11.04
CA GLU A 57 3.82 0.80 -11.44
C GLU A 57 2.91 0.90 -10.20
N PRO A 58 2.35 2.08 -9.89
CA PRO A 58 1.52 2.28 -8.72
C PRO A 58 0.18 1.55 -8.87
N TYR A 59 -0.30 0.97 -7.78
CA TYR A 59 -1.65 0.40 -7.70
C TYR A 59 -2.70 1.50 -7.87
N SER A 60 -3.74 1.24 -8.67
CA SER A 60 -4.83 2.19 -8.98
C SER A 60 -5.50 2.79 -7.73
N GLY A 61 -5.66 1.98 -6.68
CA GLY A 61 -6.25 2.41 -5.40
C GLY A 61 -5.45 3.50 -4.67
N ALA A 62 -4.11 3.46 -4.73
CA ALA A 62 -3.25 4.43 -4.05
C ALA A 62 -3.34 5.82 -4.71
N ILE A 63 -3.47 5.86 -6.05
CA ILE A 63 -3.65 7.09 -6.83
C ILE A 63 -4.99 7.74 -6.46
N ARG A 64 -6.08 6.96 -6.46
CA ARG A 64 -7.43 7.46 -6.14
C ARG A 64 -7.50 8.06 -4.74
N TYR A 65 -6.94 7.39 -3.74
CA TYR A 65 -6.99 7.87 -2.37
C TYR A 65 -6.18 9.13 -2.12
N ARG A 66 -4.94 9.19 -2.64
CA ARG A 66 -4.16 10.43 -2.58
C ARG A 66 -4.84 11.56 -3.34
N GLY A 67 -5.52 11.25 -4.44
CA GLY A 67 -6.42 12.17 -5.13
C GLY A 67 -7.51 12.69 -4.19
N MET A 68 -8.32 11.81 -3.58
CA MET A 68 -9.40 12.21 -2.67
C MET A 68 -8.90 13.03 -1.46
N LEU A 69 -7.77 12.66 -0.86
CA LEU A 69 -7.13 13.43 0.21
C LEU A 69 -6.72 14.83 -0.25
N ARG A 70 -6.23 14.95 -1.48
CA ARG A 70 -5.88 16.25 -2.07
C ARG A 70 -7.11 17.11 -2.29
N ILE A 71 -8.21 16.54 -2.79
CA ILE A 71 -9.49 17.24 -2.90
C ILE A 71 -9.92 17.76 -1.53
N ALA A 72 -10.03 16.88 -0.53
CA ALA A 72 -10.47 17.24 0.81
C ALA A 72 -9.58 18.34 1.43
N GLY A 73 -8.26 18.20 1.34
CA GLY A 73 -7.31 19.19 1.82
C GLY A 73 -7.46 20.55 1.14
N THR A 74 -7.60 20.57 -0.19
CA THR A 74 -7.83 21.82 -0.94
C THR A 74 -9.13 22.49 -0.52
N PHE A 75 -10.24 21.76 -0.40
CA PHE A 75 -11.52 22.34 0.04
C PHE A 75 -11.41 22.96 1.43
N ILE A 76 -10.80 22.25 2.39
CA ILE A 76 -10.57 22.77 3.75
C ILE A 76 -9.70 24.04 3.70
N GLY A 77 -8.62 24.02 2.93
CA GLY A 77 -7.72 25.16 2.77
C GLY A 77 -8.37 26.38 2.11
N CYS A 78 -9.19 26.16 1.07
CA CYS A 78 -9.94 27.22 0.39
C CYS A 78 -10.98 27.85 1.31
N ILE A 79 -11.75 27.05 2.05
CA ILE A 79 -12.74 27.56 3.02
C ILE A 79 -12.03 28.37 4.12
N ALA A 80 -10.96 27.83 4.70
CA ALA A 80 -10.19 28.53 5.72
C ALA A 80 -9.62 29.86 5.21
N ALA A 81 -9.04 29.88 4.00
CA ALA A 81 -8.55 31.10 3.38
C ALA A 81 -9.64 32.15 3.20
N LEU A 82 -10.81 31.76 2.67
CA LEU A 82 -11.92 32.67 2.47
C LEU A 82 -12.43 33.26 3.80
N VAL A 83 -12.57 32.43 4.83
CA VAL A 83 -12.97 32.90 6.17
C VAL A 83 -11.96 33.91 6.72
N ILE A 84 -10.66 33.61 6.63
CA ILE A 84 -9.59 34.52 7.09
C ILE A 84 -9.63 35.84 6.32
N ILE A 85 -9.79 35.80 4.99
CA ILE A 85 -9.84 36.98 4.14
C ILE A 85 -11.08 37.83 4.45
N ILE A 86 -12.27 37.23 4.54
CA ILE A 86 -13.52 37.95 4.82
C ILE A 86 -13.44 38.69 6.17
N LEU A 87 -12.89 38.04 7.20
CA LEU A 87 -12.80 38.62 8.54
C LEU A 87 -11.72 39.70 8.65
N MET A 88 -10.62 39.57 7.89
CA MET A 88 -9.38 40.33 8.15
C MET A 88 -8.90 41.14 6.94
N ILE A 89 -9.74 41.35 5.93
CA ILE A 89 -9.38 42.06 4.68
C ILE A 89 -8.76 43.44 4.90
N ARG A 90 -9.15 44.15 5.97
CA ARG A 90 -8.66 45.49 6.30
C ARG A 90 -7.32 45.50 7.07
N ALA A 91 -6.87 44.35 7.56
CA ALA A 91 -5.68 44.22 8.42
C ALA A 91 -4.72 43.13 7.89
N PRO A 92 -3.92 43.42 6.85
CA PRO A 92 -3.11 42.41 6.16
C PRO A 92 -2.04 41.73 7.05
N LEU A 93 -1.49 42.46 8.02
CA LEU A 93 -0.55 41.89 9.01
C LEU A 93 -1.23 40.85 9.91
N LEU A 94 -2.46 41.13 10.35
CA LEU A 94 -3.24 40.23 11.21
C LEU A 94 -3.71 39.01 10.42
N MET A 95 -4.10 39.21 9.15
CA MET A 95 -4.42 38.16 8.20
C MET A 95 -3.25 37.16 8.03
N MET A 96 -2.02 37.65 7.85
CA MET A 96 -0.82 36.81 7.77
C MET A 96 -0.54 36.04 9.06
N LEU A 97 -0.69 36.68 10.23
CA LEU A 97 -0.48 36.03 11.52
C LEU A 97 -1.48 34.88 11.72
N VAL A 98 -2.77 35.12 11.46
CA VAL A 98 -3.80 34.08 11.54
C VAL A 98 -3.55 32.96 10.54
N CYS A 99 -3.08 33.27 9.33
CA CYS A 99 -2.67 32.25 8.36
C CYS A 99 -1.52 31.39 8.87
N CYS A 100 -0.51 31.98 9.52
CA CYS A 100 0.59 31.24 10.13
C CYS A 100 0.09 30.34 11.28
N LEU A 101 -0.84 30.82 12.11
CA LEU A 101 -1.46 30.01 13.16
C LEU A 101 -2.26 28.85 12.58
N TRP A 102 -3.01 29.09 11.51
CA TRP A 102 -3.74 28.03 10.79
C TRP A 102 -2.78 26.97 10.22
N ALA A 103 -1.70 27.40 9.56
CA ALA A 103 -0.69 26.49 9.04
C ALA A 103 0.01 25.69 10.16
N GLY A 104 0.31 26.34 11.29
CA GLY A 104 0.85 25.69 12.48
C GLY A 104 -0.12 24.66 13.06
N PHE A 105 -1.41 25.00 13.15
CA PHE A 105 -2.46 24.08 13.58
C PHE A 105 -2.60 22.87 12.63
N CYS A 106 -2.64 23.10 11.31
CA CYS A 106 -2.67 22.03 10.32
C CYS A 106 -1.45 21.11 10.43
N THR A 107 -0.26 21.66 10.69
CA THR A 107 0.98 20.89 10.88
C THR A 107 0.95 20.08 12.17
N TRP A 108 0.43 20.65 13.25
CA TRP A 108 0.26 19.96 14.52
C TRP A 108 -0.72 18.78 14.40
N VAL A 109 -1.88 19.01 13.76
CA VAL A 109 -2.85 17.93 13.47
C VAL A 109 -2.25 16.87 12.54
N SER A 110 -1.47 17.29 11.53
CA SER A 110 -0.73 16.40 10.64
C SER A 110 0.22 15.46 11.39
N SER A 111 0.78 15.87 12.54
CA SER A 111 1.60 15.01 13.40
C SER A 111 0.81 14.02 14.26
N LEU A 112 -0.47 14.29 14.54
CA LEU A 112 -1.33 13.45 15.38
C LEU A 112 -2.04 12.34 14.58
N VAL A 113 -2.24 12.57 13.28
CA VAL A 113 -2.99 11.67 12.40
C VAL A 113 -2.04 10.70 11.68
N LYS A 114 -2.52 9.50 11.36
CA LYS A 114 -1.80 8.52 10.52
C LYS A 114 -1.16 9.18 9.29
N VAL A 115 0.06 8.77 8.97
CA VAL A 115 0.90 9.29 7.86
C VAL A 115 0.12 9.44 6.54
N GLU A 116 -0.79 8.50 6.27
CA GLU A 116 -1.63 8.52 5.06
C GLU A 116 -2.55 9.75 4.98
N ASN A 117 -3.19 10.14 6.09
CA ASN A 117 -4.14 11.27 6.12
C ASN A 117 -3.46 12.60 6.45
N SER A 118 -2.25 12.54 6.99
CA SER A 118 -1.38 13.69 7.27
C SER A 118 -1.20 14.59 6.04
N TYR A 119 -1.16 13.98 4.85
CA TYR A 119 -1.08 14.68 3.56
C TYR A 119 -2.20 15.70 3.34
N ALA A 120 -3.46 15.38 3.70
CA ALA A 120 -4.58 16.30 3.49
C ALA A 120 -4.47 17.57 4.36
N TRP A 121 -4.01 17.44 5.60
CA TRP A 121 -3.81 18.56 6.51
C TRP A 121 -2.67 19.49 6.08
N GLY A 122 -1.53 18.91 5.65
CA GLY A 122 -0.44 19.70 5.08
C GLY A 122 -0.88 20.46 3.82
N LEU A 123 -1.69 19.81 2.97
CA LEU A 123 -2.20 20.42 1.74
C LEU A 123 -3.23 21.52 2.03
N ALA A 124 -4.04 21.40 3.09
CA ALA A 124 -4.96 22.44 3.53
C ALA A 124 -4.23 23.71 3.97
N GLY A 125 -3.18 23.57 4.80
CA GLY A 125 -2.35 24.71 5.24
C GLY A 125 -1.64 25.38 4.06
N TYR A 126 -1.01 24.58 3.18
CA TYR A 126 -0.31 25.09 2.00
C TYR A 126 -1.26 25.80 1.02
N THR A 127 -2.45 25.25 0.77
CA THR A 127 -3.45 25.86 -0.12
C THR A 127 -3.93 27.20 0.44
N ALA A 128 -4.21 27.26 1.75
CA ALA A 128 -4.66 28.50 2.37
C ALA A 128 -3.61 29.62 2.25
N LEU A 129 -2.34 29.28 2.48
CA LEU A 129 -1.22 30.21 2.36
C LEU A 129 -1.05 30.73 0.92
N ILE A 130 -1.15 29.86 -0.09
CA ILE A 130 -1.08 30.28 -1.50
C ILE A 130 -2.17 31.30 -1.81
N ILE A 131 -3.42 31.05 -1.40
CA ILE A 131 -4.54 31.94 -1.70
C ILE A 131 -4.29 33.31 -1.07
N ILE A 132 -4.00 33.34 0.23
CA ILE A 132 -3.80 34.59 0.99
C ILE A 132 -2.64 35.42 0.43
N ILE A 133 -1.52 34.79 0.04
CA ILE A 133 -0.39 35.49 -0.55
C ILE A 133 -0.73 36.03 -1.95
N THR A 134 -1.42 35.24 -2.77
CA THR A 134 -1.69 35.60 -4.18
C THR A 134 -2.69 36.75 -4.30
N ILE A 135 -3.69 36.80 -3.41
CA ILE A 135 -4.78 37.80 -3.46
C ILE A 135 -4.40 39.14 -2.82
N HIS A 136 -3.18 39.29 -2.29
CA HIS A 136 -2.74 40.51 -1.60
C HIS A 136 -2.92 41.78 -2.46
N THR A 137 -2.78 41.67 -3.79
CA THR A 137 -2.96 42.81 -4.69
C THR A 137 -4.43 43.17 -4.94
N ASN A 138 -5.35 42.19 -4.92
CA ASN A 138 -6.78 42.37 -5.20
C ASN A 138 -7.63 41.38 -4.39
N PRO A 139 -7.95 41.68 -3.12
CA PRO A 139 -8.62 40.74 -2.24
C PRO A 139 -10.09 40.47 -2.62
N MET A 140 -10.71 41.33 -3.43
CA MET A 140 -12.06 41.14 -3.96
C MET A 140 -12.18 39.91 -4.88
N LEU A 141 -11.07 39.46 -5.49
CA LEU A 141 -11.03 38.30 -6.37
C LEU A 141 -10.81 36.98 -5.61
N ALA A 142 -10.72 37.01 -4.28
CA ALA A 142 -10.44 35.83 -3.47
C ALA A 142 -11.45 34.67 -3.67
N PRO A 143 -12.77 34.90 -3.74
CA PRO A 143 -13.73 33.82 -4.00
C PRO A 143 -13.54 33.18 -5.37
N GLN A 144 -13.30 34.01 -6.40
CA GLN A 144 -13.08 33.52 -7.77
C GLN A 144 -11.83 32.64 -7.83
N PHE A 145 -10.72 33.13 -7.28
CA PHE A 145 -9.46 32.39 -7.25
C PHE A 145 -9.58 31.07 -6.47
N ALA A 146 -10.33 31.05 -5.36
CA ALA A 146 -10.54 29.82 -4.60
C ALA A 146 -11.30 28.77 -5.42
N VAL A 147 -12.34 29.17 -6.17
CA VAL A 147 -13.10 28.26 -7.04
C VAL A 147 -12.23 27.76 -8.20
N GLU A 148 -11.46 28.64 -8.83
CA GLU A 148 -10.49 28.26 -9.88
C GLU A 148 -9.53 27.19 -9.37
N ARG A 149 -8.91 27.38 -8.20
CA ARG A 149 -8.01 26.37 -7.61
C ARG A 149 -8.69 25.05 -7.29
N CYS A 150 -9.91 25.08 -6.74
CA CYS A 150 -10.69 23.85 -6.51
C CYS A 150 -10.95 23.11 -7.83
N SER A 151 -11.37 23.83 -8.86
CA SER A 151 -11.68 23.25 -10.17
C SER A 151 -10.43 22.66 -10.85
N GLU A 152 -9.30 23.35 -10.83
CA GLU A 152 -8.03 22.88 -11.40
C GLU A 152 -7.56 21.57 -10.75
N ILE A 153 -7.64 21.50 -9.42
CA ILE A 153 -7.21 20.32 -8.65
C ILE A 153 -8.16 19.14 -8.91
N VAL A 154 -9.47 19.38 -8.91
CA VAL A 154 -10.46 18.34 -9.21
C VAL A 154 -10.27 17.81 -10.62
N ILE A 155 -10.12 18.69 -11.62
CA ILE A 155 -9.89 18.30 -13.02
C ILE A 155 -8.61 17.48 -13.15
N GLY A 156 -7.49 17.93 -12.56
CA GLY A 156 -6.22 17.20 -12.59
C GLY A 156 -6.30 15.80 -11.96
N ILE A 157 -7.12 15.63 -10.93
CA ILE A 157 -7.33 14.33 -10.26
C ILE A 157 -8.23 13.43 -11.11
N VAL A 158 -9.33 13.97 -11.64
CA VAL A 158 -10.23 13.23 -12.53
C VAL A 158 -9.49 12.76 -13.77
N SER A 159 -8.69 13.61 -14.41
CA SER A 159 -7.88 13.23 -15.58
C SER A 159 -6.84 12.15 -15.24
N ALA A 160 -6.20 12.24 -14.07
CA ALA A 160 -5.25 11.21 -13.62
C ALA A 160 -5.95 9.87 -13.37
N ILE A 161 -7.14 9.87 -12.76
CA ILE A 161 -7.95 8.67 -12.52
C ILE A 161 -8.45 8.07 -13.83
N VAL A 162 -8.91 8.89 -14.78
CA VAL A 162 -9.36 8.42 -16.11
C VAL A 162 -8.22 7.81 -16.90
N ALA A 163 -7.04 8.45 -16.93
CA ALA A 163 -5.86 7.87 -17.57
C ALA A 163 -5.43 6.56 -16.88
N ASP A 164 -5.50 6.51 -15.56
CA ASP A 164 -5.19 5.30 -14.79
C ASP A 164 -6.14 4.13 -15.12
N LEU A 165 -7.45 4.41 -15.21
CA LEU A 165 -8.49 3.47 -15.65
C LEU A 165 -8.28 2.99 -17.09
N LEU A 166 -7.96 3.90 -18.01
CA LEU A 166 -7.85 3.61 -19.44
C LEU A 166 -6.63 2.72 -19.76
N PHE A 167 -5.52 2.91 -19.05
CA PHE A 167 -4.28 2.18 -19.29
C PHE A 167 -4.02 1.01 -18.35
N SER A 168 -4.79 0.84 -17.26
CA SER A 168 -4.48 -0.15 -16.24
C SER A 168 -5.69 -0.64 -15.43
N PRO A 169 -6.62 -1.41 -16.03
CA PRO A 169 -7.52 -2.27 -15.28
C PRO A 169 -6.74 -3.52 -14.79
N ARG A 170 -5.64 -3.34 -14.04
CA ARG A 170 -5.05 -4.48 -13.34
C ARG A 170 -5.93 -4.76 -12.14
N SER A 171 -6.62 -5.89 -12.20
CA SER A 171 -7.36 -6.42 -11.07
C SER A 171 -6.36 -6.71 -9.94
N ILE A 172 -6.33 -5.84 -8.92
CA ILE A 172 -5.55 -6.03 -7.68
C ILE A 172 -5.81 -7.43 -7.10
N LYS A 173 -7.03 -7.96 -7.31
CA LYS A 173 -7.40 -9.32 -6.94
C LYS A 173 -6.46 -10.39 -7.53
N LYS A 174 -6.16 -10.35 -8.83
CA LYS A 174 -5.30 -11.38 -9.47
C LYS A 174 -3.86 -11.33 -8.96
N GLU A 175 -3.36 -10.13 -8.67
CA GLU A 175 -2.02 -9.95 -8.09
C GLU A 175 -1.98 -10.45 -6.64
N ILE A 176 -3.04 -10.16 -5.86
CA ILE A 176 -3.21 -10.67 -4.50
C ILE A 176 -3.31 -12.20 -4.48
N ASP A 177 -4.11 -12.79 -5.37
CA ASP A 177 -4.28 -14.25 -5.47
C ASP A 177 -2.94 -14.93 -5.80
N LEU A 178 -2.17 -14.38 -6.76
CA LEU A 178 -0.83 -14.87 -7.09
C LEU A 178 0.17 -14.71 -5.94
N GLU A 179 0.14 -13.59 -5.20
CA GLU A 179 1.05 -13.41 -4.06
C GLU A 179 0.66 -14.32 -2.90
N LEU A 180 -0.64 -14.55 -2.67
CA LEU A 180 -1.12 -15.55 -1.70
C LEU A 180 -0.57 -16.94 -2.03
N ASP A 181 -0.67 -17.37 -3.29
CA ASP A 181 -0.15 -18.65 -3.75
C ASP A 181 1.37 -18.77 -3.54
N ASN A 182 2.12 -17.73 -3.88
CA ASN A 182 3.57 -17.69 -3.68
C ASN A 182 3.96 -17.70 -2.19
N LEU A 183 3.21 -16.97 -1.36
CA LEU A 183 3.41 -16.91 0.09
C LEU A 183 3.13 -18.27 0.71
N LEU A 184 2.16 -19.02 0.18
CA LEU A 184 1.88 -20.38 0.62
C LEU A 184 3.07 -21.33 0.36
N ILE A 185 3.65 -21.27 -0.83
CA ILE A 185 4.81 -22.11 -1.19
C ILE A 185 6.02 -21.72 -0.33
N ALA A 186 6.27 -20.43 -0.15
CA ALA A 186 7.44 -19.93 0.58
C ALA A 186 7.40 -20.31 2.08
N GLN A 187 6.23 -20.26 2.72
CA GLN A 187 6.08 -20.71 4.11
C GLN A 187 6.35 -22.21 4.27
N TYR A 188 5.92 -23.04 3.31
CA TYR A 188 6.21 -24.47 3.34
C TYR A 188 7.71 -24.72 3.18
N LYS A 189 8.36 -24.04 2.23
CA LYS A 189 9.82 -24.14 2.02
C LYS A 189 10.62 -23.71 3.25
N LEU A 190 10.20 -22.65 3.96
CA LEU A 190 10.83 -22.26 5.22
C LEU A 190 10.73 -23.38 6.26
N MET A 191 9.54 -23.95 6.45
CA MET A 191 9.34 -25.07 7.38
C MET A 191 10.19 -26.30 7.00
N GLN A 192 10.27 -26.61 5.70
CA GLN A 192 11.10 -27.68 5.16
C GLN A 192 12.59 -27.46 5.48
N LEU A 193 13.12 -26.25 5.28
CA LEU A 193 14.50 -25.90 5.64
C LEU A 193 14.74 -25.99 7.16
N CYS A 194 13.78 -25.52 7.97
CA CYS A 194 13.87 -25.59 9.42
C CYS A 194 13.78 -27.03 9.96
N VAL A 195 13.09 -27.95 9.28
CA VAL A 195 13.01 -29.38 9.64
C VAL A 195 14.20 -30.17 9.10
N ALA A 196 14.74 -29.80 7.94
CA ALA A 196 15.93 -30.41 7.36
C ALA A 196 17.23 -30.00 8.07
N HIS A 197 17.17 -29.04 9.00
CA HIS A 197 18.34 -28.45 9.65
C HIS A 197 19.30 -27.80 8.64
N GLY A 198 18.75 -27.00 7.71
CA GLY A 198 19.53 -26.26 6.71
C GLY A 198 20.50 -25.26 7.35
N GLU A 199 21.46 -24.77 6.55
CA GLU A 199 22.42 -23.78 7.03
C GLU A 199 21.71 -22.51 7.53
N LYS A 200 22.24 -21.94 8.62
CA LYS A 200 21.67 -20.75 9.26
C LYS A 200 21.48 -19.59 8.28
N GLU A 201 22.41 -19.40 7.35
CA GLU A 201 22.36 -18.32 6.37
C GLU A 201 21.20 -18.50 5.36
N GLU A 202 20.94 -19.74 4.92
CA GLU A 202 19.80 -20.05 4.03
C GLU A 202 18.46 -19.85 4.73
N VAL A 203 18.37 -20.26 5.99
CA VAL A 203 17.16 -20.08 6.83
C VAL A 203 16.90 -18.59 7.08
N ASP A 204 17.92 -17.81 7.43
CA ASP A 204 17.81 -16.37 7.68
C ASP A 204 17.40 -15.61 6.41
N GLN A 205 17.93 -15.99 5.23
CA GLN A 205 17.52 -15.42 3.94
C GLN A 205 16.06 -15.75 3.60
N ALA A 206 15.64 -17.01 3.77
CA ALA A 206 14.27 -17.44 3.52
C ALA A 206 13.28 -16.74 4.47
N TRP A 207 13.65 -16.61 5.75
CA TRP A 207 12.88 -15.90 6.76
C TRP A 207 12.72 -14.41 6.40
N GLY A 208 13.82 -13.71 6.09
CA GLY A 208 13.79 -12.30 5.72
C GLY A 208 12.96 -12.03 4.46
N ALA A 209 13.08 -12.90 3.45
CA ALA A 209 12.27 -12.82 2.24
C ALA A 209 10.77 -12.97 2.55
N LEU A 210 10.40 -13.88 3.46
CA LEU A 210 9.02 -14.16 3.80
C LEU A 210 8.38 -13.05 4.65
N VAL A 211 9.13 -12.45 5.57
CA VAL A 211 8.70 -11.26 6.32
C VAL A 211 8.44 -10.11 5.35
N ARG A 212 9.32 -9.88 4.38
CA ARG A 212 9.15 -8.83 3.36
C ARG A 212 7.92 -9.06 2.46
N ARG A 213 7.62 -10.30 2.10
CA ARG A 213 6.39 -10.64 1.34
C ARG A 213 5.13 -10.39 2.18
N THR A 214 5.18 -10.76 3.46
CA THR A 214 4.07 -10.56 4.40
C THR A 214 3.76 -9.07 4.62
N THR A 215 4.78 -8.22 4.71
CA THR A 215 4.59 -6.76 4.76
C THR A 215 4.11 -6.18 3.42
N ALA A 216 4.54 -6.73 2.28
CA ALA A 216 4.02 -6.34 0.98
C ALA A 216 2.52 -6.66 0.81
N LEU A 217 2.08 -7.84 1.29
CA LEU A 217 0.66 -8.23 1.29
C LEU A 217 -0.19 -7.27 2.14
N GLU A 218 0.34 -6.81 3.27
CA GLU A 218 -0.32 -5.78 4.10
C GLU A 218 -0.49 -4.45 3.35
N GLY A 219 0.52 -4.04 2.58
CA GLY A 219 0.44 -2.85 1.71
C GLY A 219 -0.55 -3.02 0.55
N MET A 220 -0.66 -4.22 -0.03
CA MET A 220 -1.69 -4.50 -1.04
C MET A 220 -3.10 -4.50 -0.43
N ARG A 221 -3.24 -5.02 0.79
CA ARG A 221 -4.49 -5.04 1.55
C ARG A 221 -4.99 -3.61 1.83
N SER A 222 -4.13 -2.71 2.28
CA SER A 222 -4.52 -1.31 2.51
C SER A 222 -5.02 -0.64 1.24
N ASN A 223 -4.35 -0.89 0.11
CA ASN A 223 -4.78 -0.40 -1.21
C ASN A 223 -6.14 -0.98 -1.66
N LEU A 224 -6.43 -2.25 -1.35
CA LEU A 224 -7.70 -2.92 -1.72
C LEU A 224 -8.91 -2.33 -0.96
N ILE A 225 -8.75 -2.04 0.34
CA ILE A 225 -9.78 -1.33 1.13
C ILE A 225 -10.07 0.03 0.49
N MET A 226 -9.01 0.69 0.03
CA MET A 226 -9.05 2.00 -0.58
C MET A 226 -9.80 2.01 -1.92
N GLU A 227 -9.73 0.91 -2.68
CA GLU A 227 -10.29 0.83 -4.03
C GLU A 227 -11.81 0.59 -4.02
N SER A 228 -12.34 -0.21 -3.08
CA SER A 228 -13.79 -0.26 -2.84
C SER A 228 -14.16 -0.86 -1.49
N SER A 229 -15.23 -0.33 -0.88
CA SER A 229 -15.86 -0.91 0.32
C SER A 229 -16.46 -2.30 0.06
N ARG A 230 -16.70 -2.65 -1.20
CA ARG A 230 -17.22 -3.97 -1.63
C ARG A 230 -16.29 -5.13 -1.25
N TRP A 231 -14.99 -4.86 -1.11
CA TRP A 231 -13.98 -5.85 -0.70
C TRP A 231 -13.76 -5.95 0.81
N ALA A 232 -14.60 -5.31 1.64
CA ALA A 232 -14.43 -5.33 3.10
C ALA A 232 -14.32 -6.75 3.69
N LYS A 233 -15.11 -7.71 3.18
CA LYS A 233 -15.03 -9.14 3.58
C LYS A 233 -13.73 -9.80 3.14
N ALA A 234 -13.27 -9.54 1.91
CA ALA A 234 -11.98 -10.07 1.42
C ALA A 234 -10.80 -9.51 2.22
N ASN A 235 -10.87 -8.23 2.59
CA ASN A 235 -9.90 -7.58 3.44
C ASN A 235 -9.83 -8.21 4.86
N GLN A 236 -10.99 -8.53 5.47
CA GLN A 236 -10.99 -9.23 6.76
C GLN A 236 -10.30 -10.60 6.65
N ARG A 237 -10.53 -11.34 5.55
CA ARG A 237 -9.84 -12.61 5.28
C ARG A 237 -8.34 -12.41 5.10
N LEU A 238 -7.92 -11.44 4.28
CA LEU A 238 -6.50 -11.11 4.09
C LEU A 238 -5.81 -10.72 5.40
N LYS A 239 -6.50 -9.99 6.27
CA LYS A 239 -5.99 -9.65 7.60
C LYS A 239 -5.75 -10.91 8.44
N ALA A 240 -6.70 -11.85 8.45
CA ALA A 240 -6.53 -13.12 9.14
C ALA A 240 -5.37 -13.94 8.55
N ILE A 241 -5.25 -14.01 7.22
CA ILE A 241 -4.14 -14.68 6.53
C ILE A 241 -2.80 -14.05 6.91
N ASN A 242 -2.72 -12.72 6.96
CA ASN A 242 -1.50 -12.02 7.35
C ASN A 242 -1.10 -12.32 8.81
N THR A 243 -2.06 -12.26 9.74
CA THR A 243 -1.81 -12.63 11.14
C THR A 243 -1.36 -14.09 11.28
N LEU A 244 -2.01 -15.01 10.56
CA LEU A 244 -1.62 -16.42 10.54
C LEU A 244 -0.23 -16.62 9.90
N SER A 245 0.11 -15.85 8.86
CA SER A 245 1.44 -15.91 8.23
C SER A 245 2.55 -15.65 9.23
N LEU A 246 2.41 -14.58 10.03
CA LEU A 246 3.38 -14.24 11.07
C LEU A 246 3.51 -15.36 12.10
N THR A 247 2.40 -15.95 12.55
CA THR A 247 2.46 -17.09 13.49
C THR A 247 3.16 -18.32 12.91
N LEU A 248 2.94 -18.61 11.63
CA LEU A 248 3.56 -19.75 10.93
C LEU A 248 5.07 -19.53 10.74
N ILE A 249 5.49 -18.28 10.51
CA ILE A 249 6.91 -17.90 10.47
C ILE A 249 7.56 -18.10 11.84
N THR A 250 6.92 -17.65 12.92
CA THR A 250 7.41 -17.83 14.28
C THR A 250 7.56 -19.30 14.64
N GLN A 251 6.56 -20.13 14.34
CA GLN A 251 6.60 -21.58 14.61
C GLN A 251 7.69 -22.32 13.82
N ALA A 252 7.96 -21.91 12.57
CA ALA A 252 9.08 -22.45 11.80
C ALA A 252 10.43 -22.11 12.47
N CYS A 253 10.60 -20.88 12.92
CA CYS A 253 11.80 -20.44 13.64
C CYS A 253 11.96 -21.16 14.99
N GLU A 254 10.88 -21.32 15.76
CA GLU A 254 10.90 -22.11 17.00
C GLU A 254 11.31 -23.56 16.73
N THR A 255 10.85 -24.16 15.63
CA THR A 255 11.23 -25.53 15.24
C THR A 255 12.74 -25.63 14.95
N TYR A 256 13.31 -24.63 14.28
CA TYR A 256 14.75 -24.56 14.03
C TYR A 256 15.56 -24.39 15.34
N LEU A 257 15.10 -23.55 16.26
CA LEU A 257 15.73 -23.38 17.58
C LEU A 257 15.63 -24.65 18.44
N ILE A 258 14.50 -25.35 18.37
CA ILE A 258 14.32 -26.65 19.02
C ILE A 258 15.29 -27.68 18.45
N GLN A 259 15.52 -27.73 17.14
CA GLN A 259 16.54 -28.62 16.58
C GLN A 259 17.95 -28.30 17.07
N ASN A 260 18.30 -27.01 17.17
CA ASN A 260 19.61 -26.59 17.69
C ASN A 260 19.83 -26.97 19.16
N SER A 261 18.77 -27.02 19.97
CA SER A 261 18.85 -27.27 21.41
C SER A 261 18.51 -28.70 21.83
N ARG A 262 17.63 -29.38 21.08
CA ARG A 262 17.07 -30.72 21.34
C ARG A 262 16.79 -31.45 20.01
N PRO A 263 17.83 -31.95 19.33
CA PRO A 263 17.68 -32.62 18.03
C PRO A 263 16.81 -33.88 18.08
N GLU A 264 16.72 -34.55 19.24
CA GLU A 264 15.91 -35.76 19.45
C GLU A 264 14.39 -35.54 19.28
N MET A 265 13.90 -34.30 19.40
CA MET A 265 12.47 -34.02 19.24
C MET A 265 12.00 -34.06 17.78
N VAL A 266 12.88 -33.86 16.80
CA VAL A 266 12.55 -33.98 15.37
C VAL A 266 13.13 -35.28 14.84
N THR A 267 12.35 -36.35 14.99
CA THR A 267 12.68 -37.69 14.49
C THR A 267 12.72 -37.75 12.96
N ASP A 268 13.46 -38.71 12.41
CA ASP A 268 13.65 -38.87 10.96
C ASP A 268 12.34 -39.08 10.20
N ASP A 269 11.30 -39.65 10.83
CA ASP A 269 9.95 -39.74 10.29
C ASP A 269 9.41 -38.36 9.83
N TYR A 270 9.69 -37.29 10.58
CA TYR A 270 9.26 -35.94 10.23
C TYR A 270 10.14 -35.35 9.12
N ARG A 271 11.42 -35.72 9.05
CA ARG A 271 12.32 -35.26 7.98
C ARG A 271 11.89 -35.85 6.64
N GLU A 272 11.56 -37.14 6.59
CA GLU A 272 11.01 -37.78 5.40
C GLU A 272 9.67 -37.17 4.99
N LEU A 273 8.82 -36.82 5.96
CA LEU A 273 7.51 -36.21 5.69
C LEU A 273 7.62 -34.83 5.01
N PHE A 274 8.71 -34.09 5.25
CA PHE A 274 9.00 -32.81 4.60
C PHE A 274 10.00 -32.93 3.43
N ALA A 275 10.51 -34.13 3.10
CA ALA A 275 11.55 -34.31 2.09
C ALA A 275 11.06 -34.11 0.64
N GLU A 276 9.77 -34.32 0.37
CA GLU A 276 9.22 -34.15 -0.98
C GLU A 276 9.26 -32.65 -1.39
N PRO A 277 9.88 -32.32 -2.55
CA PRO A 277 9.96 -30.94 -3.02
C PRO A 277 8.58 -30.44 -3.43
N VAL A 278 8.29 -29.18 -3.07
CA VAL A 278 7.00 -28.54 -3.36
C VAL A 278 7.20 -27.35 -4.29
N GLU A 279 6.59 -27.43 -5.47
CA GLU A 279 6.66 -26.38 -6.50
C GLU A 279 5.31 -25.68 -6.71
N THR A 280 4.19 -26.35 -6.47
CA THR A 280 2.85 -25.79 -6.65
C THR A 280 2.02 -25.75 -5.37
N VAL A 281 1.00 -24.89 -5.36
CA VAL A 281 0.04 -24.81 -4.24
C VAL A 281 -0.74 -26.11 -4.06
N GLN A 282 -1.00 -26.86 -5.13
CA GLN A 282 -1.66 -28.16 -5.04
C GLN A 282 -0.79 -29.18 -4.30
N ASP A 283 0.51 -29.16 -4.54
CA ASP A 283 1.47 -30.02 -3.82
C ASP A 283 1.48 -29.67 -2.33
N VAL A 284 1.49 -28.37 -1.97
CA VAL A 284 1.38 -27.93 -0.57
C VAL A 284 0.13 -28.51 0.10
N HIS A 285 -1.03 -28.43 -0.56
CA HIS A 285 -2.28 -28.97 -0.01
C HIS A 285 -2.26 -30.49 0.14
N GLN A 286 -1.67 -31.20 -0.83
CA GLN A 286 -1.53 -32.65 -0.79
C GLN A 286 -0.60 -33.09 0.35
N GLN A 287 0.52 -32.39 0.55
CA GLN A 287 1.43 -32.64 1.66
C GLN A 287 0.78 -32.38 3.02
N LEU A 288 0.08 -31.25 3.17
CA LEU A 288 -0.63 -30.94 4.43
C LEU A 288 -1.68 -32.01 4.76
N LYS A 289 -2.37 -32.54 3.74
CA LYS A 289 -3.34 -33.63 3.93
C LYS A 289 -2.65 -34.93 4.36
N ARG A 290 -1.47 -35.24 3.81
CA ARG A 290 -0.64 -36.39 4.22
C ARG A 290 -0.13 -36.22 5.65
N MET A 291 0.42 -35.04 5.98
CA MET A 291 0.89 -34.69 7.32
C MET A 291 -0.20 -34.83 8.38
N ARG A 292 -1.41 -34.35 8.10
CA ARG A 292 -2.53 -34.49 9.04
C ARG A 292 -2.87 -35.95 9.33
N ARG A 293 -2.92 -36.80 8.30
CA ARG A 293 -3.19 -38.24 8.46
C ARG A 293 -2.11 -38.89 9.33
N PHE A 294 -0.86 -38.51 9.11
CA PHE A 294 0.26 -38.98 9.92
C PHE A 294 0.16 -38.53 11.39
N LEU A 295 -0.14 -37.25 11.63
CA LEU A 295 -0.32 -36.69 12.98
C LEU A 295 -1.50 -37.33 13.73
N THR A 296 -2.63 -37.58 13.05
CA THR A 296 -3.78 -38.28 13.65
C THR A 296 -3.47 -39.73 14.00
N TRP A 297 -2.53 -40.36 13.29
CA TRP A 297 -2.12 -41.74 13.54
C TRP A 297 -1.10 -41.85 14.68
N LYS A 298 -0.14 -40.91 14.78
CA LYS A 298 0.94 -40.92 15.80
C LYS A 298 0.49 -40.41 17.18
N GLY A 299 -0.61 -39.65 17.24
CA GLY A 299 -1.16 -39.07 18.48
C GLY A 299 -0.47 -37.79 18.93
N GLU A 300 -1.25 -36.85 19.49
CA GLU A 300 -0.86 -35.47 19.84
C GLU A 300 0.30 -35.39 20.87
N HIS A 301 0.49 -36.44 21.67
CA HIS A 301 1.51 -36.47 22.73
C HIS A 301 2.94 -36.79 22.23
N ASN A 302 3.10 -37.29 21.00
CA ASN A 302 4.41 -37.70 20.44
C ASN A 302 4.88 -36.79 19.28
N THR A 303 4.18 -35.68 19.05
CA THR A 303 4.46 -34.72 17.98
C THR A 303 4.96 -33.40 18.57
N PRO A 304 6.04 -32.79 18.05
CA PRO A 304 6.44 -31.45 18.46
C PRO A 304 5.27 -30.49 18.30
N VAL A 305 4.93 -29.77 19.37
CA VAL A 305 3.78 -28.86 19.42
C VAL A 305 3.86 -27.81 18.30
N THR A 306 5.06 -27.40 17.91
CA THR A 306 5.29 -26.46 16.80
C THR A 306 4.84 -27.03 15.45
N ILE A 307 5.12 -28.30 15.16
CA ILE A 307 4.72 -28.95 13.90
C ILE A 307 3.20 -29.17 13.87
N TYR A 308 2.63 -29.64 14.97
CA TYR A 308 1.19 -29.88 15.08
C TYR A 308 0.38 -28.58 14.95
N SER A 309 0.78 -27.54 15.69
CA SER A 309 0.14 -26.22 15.62
C SER A 309 0.32 -25.54 14.27
N TRP A 310 1.46 -25.74 13.60
CA TRP A 310 1.72 -25.22 12.27
C TRP A 310 0.79 -25.86 11.22
N VAL A 311 0.69 -27.20 11.21
CA VAL A 311 -0.22 -27.92 10.30
C VAL A 311 -1.69 -27.56 10.56
N GLY A 312 -2.07 -27.37 11.83
CA GLY A 312 -3.41 -26.94 12.23
C GLY A 312 -3.76 -25.51 11.78
N ALA A 313 -2.88 -24.54 12.08
CA ALA A 313 -3.04 -23.14 11.67
C ALA A 313 -3.06 -22.98 10.15
N ARG A 314 -2.32 -23.84 9.43
CA ARG A 314 -2.31 -23.88 7.96
C ARG A 314 -3.64 -24.29 7.36
N HIS A 315 -4.30 -25.28 7.95
CA HIS A 315 -5.57 -25.79 7.42
C HIS A 315 -6.74 -24.84 7.67
N ALA A 316 -6.63 -23.98 8.69
CA ALA A 316 -7.61 -22.93 8.98
C ALA A 316 -7.56 -21.76 7.98
N LEU A 317 -6.52 -21.67 7.13
CA LEU A 317 -6.48 -20.72 6.03
C LEU A 317 -7.54 -21.13 4.99
N PRO A 318 -8.51 -20.27 4.67
CA PRO A 318 -9.45 -20.54 3.60
C PRO A 318 -8.66 -20.68 2.29
N ALA A 319 -8.94 -21.73 1.51
CA ALA A 319 -8.52 -21.78 0.11
C ALA A 319 -9.07 -20.53 -0.59
N ALA A 320 -8.20 -19.84 -1.33
CA ALA A 320 -8.51 -18.58 -2.01
C ALA A 320 -9.71 -18.72 -2.96
#